data_AF-A0A2R6I360-F1
#
_entry.id   AF-A0A2R6I360-F1
#
_cell.length_a   1.000
_cell.length_b   1.000
_cell.length_c   1.000
_cell.angle_alpha   90.00
_cell.angle_beta   90.00
_cell.angle_gamma   90.00
#
_symmetry.space_group_name_H-M   'P 1'
#
loop_
_entity.id
_entity.type
_entity.pdbx_description
1 polymer ?
#
loop_
_entity_poly.entity_id
_entity_poly.type
_entity_poly.pdbx_seq_one_letter_code
_entity_poly.pdbx_strand_id
1 'polypeptide(L)'
;MATFTPTLVAHRGFAGSLPQNTVLAVARAAAHSDTGMVEVDVRPAADGTPVVFYDTRLGAGDGGAAGLMDGEGVVHETPLTAVTAAEVLGSGETVPTLAAVVDACPADGRLNVELKNPGSLDIRSGMRLDREALTTQRAVWRPSVERVLEECAGADASHRGGDPGFVDVDGDRIVSPDSSGNSMFCTLGSVEAHGRVGLLFVDFSDGRTLQVTGRADVVRDEARIAQYEGAERLVEITAERSVELTDGNPLRWSLEERSPFNP
;
A
#
# COMPACT_ATOMS: atom_id res chain seq x y z
N MET A 1 25.40 23.12 1.33
CA MET A 1 24.03 22.66 1.04
C MET A 1 24.14 21.32 0.35
N ALA A 2 23.74 20.23 1.01
CA ALA A 2 23.57 18.96 0.33
C ALA A 2 22.42 19.13 -0.68
N THR A 3 22.69 18.83 -1.95
CA THR A 3 21.65 18.81 -2.98
C THR A 3 20.83 17.55 -2.79
N PHE A 4 19.57 17.71 -2.38
CA PHE A 4 18.59 16.62 -2.36
C PHE A 4 18.17 16.30 -3.79
N THR A 5 18.30 15.04 -4.19
CA THR A 5 17.73 14.54 -5.44
C THR A 5 16.45 13.79 -5.09
N PRO A 6 15.27 14.29 -5.47
CA PRO A 6 14.02 13.57 -5.21
C PRO A 6 13.99 12.24 -5.94
N THR A 7 13.49 11.21 -5.27
CA THR A 7 13.18 9.92 -5.92
C THR A 7 12.04 10.14 -6.91
N LEU A 8 12.30 9.88 -8.19
CA LEU A 8 11.26 9.90 -9.20
C LEU A 8 10.40 8.64 -9.06
N VAL A 9 9.08 8.83 -8.93
CA VAL A 9 8.09 7.75 -8.99
C VAL A 9 7.36 7.88 -10.32
N ALA A 10 7.49 6.87 -11.18
CA ALA A 10 6.81 6.81 -12.46
C ALA A 10 5.35 6.40 -12.24
N HIS A 11 4.48 7.39 -12.01
CA HIS A 11 3.04 7.19 -11.83
C HIS A 11 2.44 6.43 -13.02
N ARG A 12 1.89 5.24 -12.76
CA ARG A 12 1.36 4.27 -13.73
C ARG A 12 2.28 3.97 -14.90
N GLY A 13 3.60 4.00 -14.68
CA GLY A 13 4.60 3.80 -15.74
C GLY A 13 4.73 4.98 -16.70
N PHE A 14 4.79 6.22 -16.17
CA PHE A 14 4.81 7.46 -16.95
C PHE A 14 3.53 7.72 -17.76
N ALA A 15 2.38 7.67 -17.07
CA ALA A 15 1.10 8.06 -17.63
C ALA A 15 1.19 9.40 -18.39
N GLY A 16 0.57 9.45 -19.58
CA GLY A 16 0.62 10.60 -20.49
C GLY A 16 1.77 10.55 -21.51
N SER A 17 2.80 9.72 -21.27
CA SER A 17 3.86 9.43 -22.26
C SER A 17 3.82 8.00 -22.79
N LEU A 18 3.35 7.06 -21.97
CA LEU A 18 3.19 5.64 -22.28
C LEU A 18 1.76 5.18 -21.96
N PRO A 19 1.27 4.07 -22.54
CA PRO A 19 -0.03 3.52 -22.19
C PRO A 19 -0.01 3.07 -20.73
N GLN A 20 -0.62 3.86 -19.86
CA GLN A 20 -0.52 3.71 -18.41
C GLN A 20 -0.90 2.29 -17.94
N ASN A 21 -0.30 1.82 -16.85
CA ASN A 21 -0.65 0.54 -16.21
C ASN A 21 -0.51 -0.70 -17.13
N THR A 22 0.35 -0.62 -18.15
CA THR A 22 0.70 -1.75 -19.04
C THR A 22 2.08 -2.32 -18.71
N VAL A 23 2.34 -3.56 -19.16
CA VAL A 23 3.67 -4.18 -19.06
C VAL A 23 4.73 -3.32 -19.75
N LEU A 24 4.43 -2.81 -20.96
CA LEU A 24 5.34 -1.92 -21.69
C LEU A 24 5.69 -0.67 -20.88
N ALA A 25 4.69 0.00 -20.31
CA ALA A 25 4.89 1.22 -19.53
C ALA A 25 5.75 0.96 -18.29
N VAL A 26 5.45 -0.11 -17.56
CA VAL A 26 6.21 -0.47 -16.35
C VAL A 26 7.65 -0.85 -16.69
N ALA A 27 7.87 -1.74 -17.67
CA ALA A 27 9.21 -2.18 -18.05
C ALA A 27 10.08 -1.01 -18.53
N ARG A 28 9.53 -0.10 -19.35
CA ARG A 28 10.24 1.11 -19.78
C ARG A 28 10.52 2.07 -18.64
N ALA A 29 9.55 2.26 -17.75
CA ALA A 29 9.71 3.16 -16.61
C ALA A 29 10.77 2.63 -15.63
N ALA A 30 10.74 1.33 -15.31
CA ALA A 30 11.69 0.69 -14.41
C ALA A 30 13.11 0.64 -14.97
N ALA A 31 13.28 0.59 -16.30
CA ALA A 31 14.60 0.63 -16.95
C ALA A 31 15.20 2.04 -17.07
N HIS A 32 14.43 3.10 -16.77
CA HIS A 32 14.91 4.47 -16.88
C HIS A 32 15.81 4.82 -15.68
N SER A 33 17.01 5.36 -15.93
CA SER A 33 18.06 5.56 -14.92
C SER A 33 17.66 6.41 -13.73
N ASP A 34 16.75 7.36 -13.96
CA ASP A 34 16.30 8.30 -12.93
C ASP A 34 15.08 7.79 -12.15
N THR A 35 14.44 6.70 -12.60
CA THR A 35 13.25 6.15 -11.94
C THR A 35 13.67 5.34 -10.71
N GLY A 36 13.26 5.81 -9.53
CA GLY A 36 13.48 5.05 -8.30
C GLY A 36 12.39 4.01 -8.02
N MET A 37 11.19 4.21 -8.57
CA MET A 37 10.04 3.32 -8.37
C MET A 37 8.99 3.54 -9.46
N VAL A 38 8.26 2.49 -9.84
CA VAL A 38 7.07 2.59 -10.69
C VAL A 38 5.84 2.39 -9.81
N GLU A 39 4.85 3.26 -9.94
CA GLU A 39 3.55 3.07 -9.28
C GLU A 39 2.58 2.40 -10.24
N VAL A 40 1.73 1.51 -9.71
CA VAL A 40 0.69 0.80 -10.45
C VAL A 40 -0.57 0.63 -9.60
N ASP A 41 -1.74 0.73 -10.23
CA ASP A 41 -3.03 0.52 -9.58
C ASP A 41 -3.50 -0.92 -9.72
N VAL A 42 -3.93 -1.57 -8.65
CA VAL A 42 -4.36 -2.98 -8.68
C VAL A 42 -5.78 -3.16 -8.16
N ARG A 43 -6.53 -4.02 -8.83
CA ARG A 43 -7.85 -4.50 -8.42
C ARG A 43 -8.07 -5.95 -8.85
N PRO A 44 -9.01 -6.69 -8.23
CA PRO A 44 -9.32 -8.05 -8.65
C PRO A 44 -10.21 -8.09 -9.89
N ALA A 45 -10.00 -9.09 -10.76
CA ALA A 45 -11.00 -9.58 -11.72
C ALA A 45 -12.06 -10.46 -11.02
N ALA A 46 -13.05 -10.98 -11.76
CA ALA A 46 -14.14 -11.79 -11.19
C ALA A 46 -13.70 -13.02 -10.39
N ASP A 47 -12.59 -13.65 -10.78
CA ASP A 47 -12.01 -14.82 -10.09
C ASP A 47 -11.05 -14.44 -8.94
N GLY A 48 -10.92 -13.13 -8.66
CA GLY A 48 -10.02 -12.56 -7.67
C GLY A 48 -8.59 -12.34 -8.16
N THR A 49 -8.26 -12.66 -9.42
CA THR A 49 -6.89 -12.46 -9.95
C THR A 49 -6.55 -10.97 -9.96
N PRO A 50 -5.43 -10.54 -9.36
CA PRO A 50 -5.03 -9.14 -9.40
C PRO A 50 -4.68 -8.69 -10.82
N VAL A 51 -5.34 -7.65 -11.30
CA VAL A 51 -5.07 -6.97 -12.57
C VAL A 51 -4.63 -5.54 -12.32
N VAL A 52 -3.77 -5.03 -13.20
CA VAL A 52 -3.21 -3.68 -13.08
C VAL A 52 -4.12 -2.70 -13.80
N PHE A 53 -5.08 -2.12 -13.07
CA PHE A 53 -6.10 -1.25 -13.64
C PHE A 53 -6.68 -0.24 -12.64
N TYR A 54 -6.80 1.02 -13.08
CA TYR A 54 -7.21 2.13 -12.22
C TYR A 54 -8.72 2.25 -12.03
N ASP A 55 -9.52 2.26 -13.10
CA ASP A 55 -10.95 2.59 -13.01
C ASP A 55 -11.80 1.41 -12.52
N THR A 56 -13.00 1.69 -12.05
CA THR A 56 -13.89 0.63 -11.55
C THR A 56 -14.55 -0.19 -12.67
N ARG A 57 -14.64 0.38 -13.88
CA ARG A 57 -15.27 -0.24 -15.03
C ARG A 57 -14.35 -0.27 -16.25
N LEU A 58 -14.55 -1.28 -17.10
CA LEU A 58 -14.06 -1.22 -18.47
C LEU A 58 -14.89 -0.21 -19.28
N GLY A 59 -14.28 0.50 -20.22
CA GLY A 59 -14.97 1.46 -21.09
C GLY A 59 -15.44 2.76 -20.46
N ALA A 60 -15.34 2.94 -19.14
CA ALA A 60 -15.81 4.14 -18.44
C ALA A 60 -14.86 4.55 -17.31
N GLY A 61 -14.48 5.83 -17.30
CA GLY A 61 -13.64 6.39 -16.24
C GLY A 61 -14.42 6.71 -14.98
N ASP A 62 -13.80 6.54 -13.82
CA ASP A 62 -14.42 6.89 -12.55
C ASP A 62 -14.67 8.41 -12.44
N GLY A 63 -15.70 8.82 -11.69
CA GLY A 63 -16.04 10.24 -11.52
C GLY A 63 -16.61 10.92 -12.78
N GLY A 64 -17.04 10.15 -13.78
CA GLY A 64 -17.60 10.68 -15.04
C GLY A 64 -16.56 11.02 -16.10
N ALA A 65 -15.31 10.58 -15.91
CA ALA A 65 -14.28 10.69 -16.92
C ALA A 65 -14.52 9.74 -18.11
N ALA A 66 -13.94 10.06 -19.27
CA ALA A 66 -13.94 9.16 -20.41
C ALA A 66 -13.13 7.89 -20.07
N GLY A 67 -13.63 6.72 -20.52
CA GLY A 67 -12.89 5.46 -20.38
C GLY A 67 -11.55 5.50 -21.11
N LEU A 68 -10.54 4.87 -20.52
CA LEU A 68 -9.18 4.83 -21.06
C LEU A 68 -8.90 3.55 -21.88
N MET A 69 -9.90 2.69 -22.04
CA MET A 69 -9.81 1.42 -22.74
C MET A 69 -11.16 0.98 -23.27
N ASP A 70 -11.18 -0.03 -24.12
CA ASP A 70 -12.39 -0.65 -24.62
C ASP A 70 -12.99 -1.67 -23.63
N GLY A 71 -14.10 -2.30 -24.03
CA GLY A 71 -14.87 -3.21 -23.19
C GLY A 71 -15.91 -2.49 -22.32
N GLU A 72 -16.68 -3.28 -21.59
CA GLU A 72 -17.74 -2.81 -20.69
C GLU A 72 -17.80 -3.71 -19.44
N GLY A 73 -18.38 -3.18 -18.36
CA GLY A 73 -18.63 -3.94 -17.14
C GLY A 73 -17.74 -3.54 -15.97
N VAL A 74 -18.10 -4.02 -14.78
CA VAL A 74 -17.36 -3.77 -13.54
C VAL A 74 -16.22 -4.78 -13.45
N VAL A 75 -14.98 -4.33 -13.22
CA VAL A 75 -13.80 -5.19 -13.34
C VAL A 75 -13.85 -6.40 -12.42
N HIS A 76 -14.29 -6.21 -11.16
CA HIS A 76 -14.40 -7.30 -10.18
C HIS A 76 -15.59 -8.25 -10.43
N GLU A 77 -16.42 -7.99 -11.45
CA GLU A 77 -17.49 -8.86 -11.92
C GLU A 77 -17.18 -9.44 -13.30
N THR A 78 -16.10 -8.99 -13.95
CA THR A 78 -15.75 -9.34 -15.33
C THR A 78 -14.73 -10.49 -15.36
N PRO A 79 -14.93 -11.52 -16.21
CA PRO A 79 -13.97 -12.62 -16.34
C PRO A 79 -12.57 -12.13 -16.69
N LEU A 80 -11.53 -12.74 -16.09
CA LEU A 80 -10.13 -12.37 -16.32
C LEU A 80 -9.76 -12.29 -17.80
N THR A 81 -10.25 -13.24 -18.61
CA THR A 81 -10.00 -13.29 -20.05
C THR A 81 -10.56 -12.09 -20.81
N ALA A 82 -11.68 -11.53 -20.35
CA ALA A 82 -12.26 -10.33 -20.95
C ALA A 82 -11.51 -9.07 -20.48
N VAL A 83 -11.15 -9.00 -19.20
CA VAL A 83 -10.36 -7.88 -18.65
C VAL A 83 -9.00 -7.78 -19.35
N THR A 84 -8.27 -8.89 -19.45
CA THR A 84 -6.91 -8.93 -20.04
C THR A 84 -6.88 -8.83 -21.57
N ALA A 85 -8.04 -8.90 -22.21
CA ALA A 85 -8.20 -8.62 -23.65
C ALA A 85 -8.46 -7.14 -23.94
N ALA A 86 -8.83 -6.34 -22.93
CA ALA A 86 -9.14 -4.92 -23.12
C ALA A 86 -7.87 -4.13 -23.46
N GLU A 87 -7.94 -3.34 -24.52
CA GLU A 87 -6.84 -2.56 -25.07
C GLU A 87 -6.79 -1.17 -24.42
N VAL A 88 -5.61 -0.81 -23.90
CA VAL A 88 -5.37 0.47 -23.26
C VAL A 88 -5.08 1.53 -24.31
N LEU A 89 -5.90 2.59 -24.34
CA LEU A 89 -5.70 3.80 -25.16
C LEU A 89 -5.51 3.56 -26.67
N GLY A 90 -6.01 2.44 -27.23
CA GLY A 90 -5.80 2.11 -28.64
C GLY A 90 -4.31 1.93 -29.00
N SER A 91 -3.49 1.52 -28.03
CA SER A 91 -2.04 1.44 -28.15
C SER A 91 -1.51 0.09 -28.63
N GLY A 92 -2.37 -0.92 -28.73
CA GLY A 92 -2.00 -2.33 -28.91
C GLY A 92 -1.57 -3.06 -27.64
N GLU A 93 -1.42 -2.36 -26.52
CA GLU A 93 -1.16 -2.95 -25.19
C GLU A 93 -2.48 -3.25 -24.46
N THR A 94 -2.53 -4.32 -23.68
CA THR A 94 -3.72 -4.72 -22.92
C THR A 94 -3.55 -4.59 -21.41
N VAL A 95 -4.66 -4.68 -20.68
CA VAL A 95 -4.65 -4.72 -19.21
C VAL A 95 -3.89 -5.97 -18.73
N PRO A 96 -2.78 -5.85 -18.00
CA PRO A 96 -2.02 -7.01 -17.56
C PRO A 96 -2.47 -7.52 -16.19
N THR A 97 -2.12 -8.77 -15.88
CA THR A 97 -2.13 -9.25 -14.50
C THR A 97 -0.99 -8.62 -13.71
N LEU A 98 -1.12 -8.55 -12.39
CA LEU A 98 -0.02 -8.10 -11.52
C LEU A 98 1.21 -9.00 -11.67
N ALA A 99 1.01 -10.32 -11.77
CA ALA A 99 2.08 -11.29 -12.02
C ALA A 99 2.91 -10.92 -13.27
N ALA A 100 2.24 -10.61 -14.39
CA ALA A 100 2.92 -10.23 -15.63
C ALA A 100 3.71 -8.92 -15.49
N VAL A 101 3.22 -7.99 -14.67
CA VAL A 101 3.94 -6.74 -14.37
C VAL A 101 5.15 -6.99 -13.47
N VAL A 102 5.02 -7.82 -12.44
CA VAL A 102 6.14 -8.24 -11.58
C VAL A 102 7.22 -8.95 -12.40
N ASP A 103 6.84 -9.88 -13.27
CA ASP A 103 7.76 -10.61 -14.17
C ASP A 103 8.49 -9.69 -15.15
N ALA A 104 7.86 -8.59 -15.56
CA ALA A 104 8.44 -7.61 -16.47
C ALA A 104 9.35 -6.59 -15.78
N CYS A 105 9.29 -6.48 -14.46
CA CYS A 105 10.18 -5.63 -13.69
C CYS A 105 11.59 -6.23 -13.61
N PRO A 106 12.65 -5.39 -13.72
CA PRO A 106 14.00 -5.85 -13.44
C PRO A 106 14.11 -6.30 -11.97
N ALA A 107 15.06 -7.19 -11.67
CA ALA A 107 15.20 -7.81 -10.35
C ALA A 107 15.46 -6.80 -9.20
N ASP A 108 16.02 -5.63 -9.51
CA ASP A 108 16.25 -4.51 -8.59
C ASP A 108 15.21 -3.39 -8.72
N GLY A 109 14.22 -3.56 -9.61
CA GLY A 109 13.10 -2.67 -9.80
C GLY A 109 12.21 -2.60 -8.55
N ARG A 110 11.61 -1.43 -8.33
CA ARG A 110 10.70 -1.19 -7.22
C ARG A 110 9.31 -0.86 -7.74
N LEU A 111 8.30 -1.51 -7.17
CA LEU A 111 6.90 -1.24 -7.43
C LEU A 111 6.25 -0.61 -6.20
N ASN A 112 5.46 0.43 -6.42
CA ASN A 112 4.47 0.94 -5.48
C ASN A 112 3.10 0.47 -5.96
N VAL A 113 2.54 -0.52 -5.29
CA VAL A 113 1.25 -1.12 -5.68
C VAL A 113 0.13 -0.43 -4.91
N GLU A 114 -0.66 0.39 -5.61
CA GLU A 114 -1.84 1.04 -5.04
C GLU A 114 -3.06 0.11 -5.14
N LEU A 115 -3.58 -0.35 -4.00
CA LEU A 115 -4.79 -1.17 -3.97
C LEU A 115 -6.05 -0.32 -4.18
N LYS A 116 -6.86 -0.67 -5.17
CA LYS A 116 -8.19 -0.11 -5.38
C LYS A 116 -9.26 -0.98 -4.76
N ASN A 117 -10.43 -0.37 -4.51
CA ASN A 117 -11.54 -1.00 -3.83
C ASN A 117 -11.96 -2.33 -4.52
N PRO A 118 -11.81 -3.48 -3.86
CA PRO A 118 -12.30 -4.74 -4.36
C PRO A 118 -13.81 -4.87 -4.07
N GLY A 119 -14.59 -5.29 -5.06
CA GLY A 119 -15.93 -5.84 -4.79
C GLY A 119 -17.02 -4.89 -4.30
N SER A 120 -16.85 -3.55 -4.37
CA SER A 120 -17.92 -2.61 -4.02
C SER A 120 -17.88 -1.32 -4.83
N LEU A 121 -19.06 -0.87 -5.27
CA LEU A 121 -19.29 0.45 -5.88
C LEU A 121 -19.74 1.51 -4.86
N ASP A 122 -20.11 1.11 -3.64
CA ASP A 122 -20.58 2.00 -2.57
C ASP A 122 -19.40 2.52 -1.74
N ILE A 123 -18.57 3.37 -2.36
CA ILE A 123 -17.41 3.99 -1.70
C ILE A 123 -17.86 5.18 -0.87
N ARG A 124 -17.60 5.13 0.43
CA ARG A 124 -17.97 6.14 1.43
C ARG A 124 -16.76 6.92 1.91
N SER A 125 -16.25 7.83 1.07
CA SER A 125 -15.05 8.62 1.39
C SER A 125 -15.26 9.49 2.64
N GLY A 126 -14.26 9.52 3.53
CA GLY A 126 -14.26 10.34 4.74
C GLY A 126 -15.21 9.88 5.86
N MET A 127 -15.89 8.73 5.70
CA MET A 127 -16.79 8.19 6.72
C MET A 127 -16.18 7.01 7.46
N ARG A 128 -16.30 6.99 8.79
CA ARG A 128 -15.96 5.84 9.61
C ARG A 128 -17.09 4.83 9.55
N LEU A 129 -16.79 3.62 9.08
CA LEU A 129 -17.73 2.50 9.10
C LEU A 129 -17.90 1.98 10.54
N ASP A 130 -19.10 1.49 10.85
CA ASP A 130 -19.34 0.77 12.10
C ASP A 130 -18.67 -0.62 12.08
N ARG A 131 -18.67 -1.29 13.24
CA ARG A 131 -17.96 -2.57 13.41
C ARG A 131 -18.48 -3.69 12.50
N GLU A 132 -19.79 -3.70 12.21
CA GLU A 132 -20.40 -4.72 11.34
C GLU A 132 -19.99 -4.48 9.88
N ALA A 133 -20.15 -3.24 9.40
CA ALA A 133 -19.72 -2.83 8.08
C ALA A 133 -18.21 -3.05 7.87
N LEU A 134 -17.38 -2.76 8.88
CA LEU A 134 -15.95 -3.05 8.86
C LEU A 134 -15.67 -4.55 8.72
N THR A 135 -16.40 -5.40 9.42
CA THR A 135 -16.24 -6.86 9.33
C THR A 135 -16.55 -7.35 7.92
N THR A 136 -17.64 -6.86 7.33
CA THR A 136 -18.01 -7.17 5.94
C THR A 136 -16.94 -6.70 4.96
N GLN A 137 -16.47 -5.45 5.08
CA GLN A 137 -15.41 -4.93 4.20
C GLN A 137 -14.11 -5.73 4.36
N ARG A 138 -13.72 -6.12 5.58
CA ARG A 138 -12.53 -6.97 5.81
C ARG A 138 -12.62 -8.30 5.06
N ALA A 139 -13.80 -8.93 5.00
CA ALA A 139 -14.00 -10.18 4.28
C ALA A 139 -13.83 -10.01 2.75
N VAL A 140 -14.13 -8.82 2.21
CA VAL A 140 -13.95 -8.50 0.79
C VAL A 140 -12.49 -8.13 0.48
N TRP A 141 -11.85 -7.35 1.34
CA TRP A 141 -10.48 -6.87 1.14
C TRP A 141 -9.41 -7.95 1.34
N ARG A 142 -9.57 -8.82 2.34
CA ARG A 142 -8.54 -9.78 2.76
C ARG A 142 -8.04 -10.67 1.60
N PRO A 143 -8.90 -11.36 0.82
CA PRO A 143 -8.41 -12.21 -0.26
C PRO A 143 -7.68 -11.43 -1.35
N SER A 144 -8.07 -10.18 -1.59
CA SER A 144 -7.43 -9.32 -2.59
C SER A 144 -6.03 -8.90 -2.14
N VAL A 145 -5.87 -8.50 -0.87
CA VAL A 145 -4.58 -8.13 -0.28
C VAL A 145 -3.63 -9.33 -0.25
N GLU A 146 -4.11 -10.50 0.21
CA GLU A 146 -3.31 -11.72 0.31
C GLU A 146 -2.73 -12.13 -1.06
N ARG A 147 -3.55 -12.13 -2.12
CA ARG A 147 -3.07 -12.43 -3.48
C ARG A 147 -2.05 -11.41 -3.99
N VAL A 148 -2.25 -10.12 -3.73
CA VAL A 148 -1.27 -9.10 -4.14
C VAL A 148 0.08 -9.30 -3.43
N LEU A 149 0.06 -9.62 -2.14
CA LEU A 149 1.28 -9.92 -1.39
C LEU A 149 1.98 -11.17 -1.91
N GLU A 150 1.22 -12.22 -2.24
CA GLU A 150 1.74 -13.45 -2.85
C GLU A 150 2.45 -13.16 -4.18
N GLU A 151 1.84 -12.39 -5.07
CA GLU A 151 2.41 -12.06 -6.39
C GLU A 151 3.64 -11.15 -6.30
N CYS A 152 3.65 -10.18 -5.38
CA CYS A 152 4.78 -9.25 -5.26
C CYS A 152 5.93 -9.78 -4.41
N ALA A 153 5.74 -10.87 -3.65
CA ALA A 153 6.61 -11.21 -2.51
C ALA A 153 6.93 -9.97 -1.63
N GLY A 154 5.97 -9.06 -1.54
CA GLY A 154 6.16 -7.69 -1.06
C GLY A 154 5.84 -7.52 0.42
N ALA A 155 6.05 -6.31 0.92
CA ALA A 155 5.55 -5.88 2.23
C ALA A 155 4.61 -4.70 2.03
N ASP A 156 3.50 -4.68 2.75
CA ASP A 156 2.66 -3.48 2.83
C ASP A 156 3.30 -2.45 3.79
N ALA A 157 2.90 -1.19 3.65
CA ALA A 157 3.25 -0.15 4.61
C ALA A 157 1.99 0.58 5.05
N SER A 158 1.83 0.76 6.36
CA SER A 158 0.79 1.61 6.93
C SER A 158 1.42 2.59 7.90
N HIS A 159 1.05 3.86 7.79
CA HIS A 159 1.39 4.82 8.82
C HIS A 159 0.64 4.48 10.12
N ARG A 160 1.39 4.36 11.21
CA ARG A 160 0.88 4.27 12.57
C ARG A 160 1.53 5.36 13.40
N GLY A 161 0.74 6.04 14.22
CA GLY A 161 1.22 7.14 15.04
C GLY A 161 0.17 7.51 16.08
N GLY A 162 0.65 8.13 17.14
CA GLY A 162 -0.13 8.58 18.28
C GLY A 162 0.57 9.76 18.95
N ASP A 163 0.18 10.06 20.18
CA ASP A 163 0.89 11.03 21.01
C ASP A 163 2.33 10.56 21.31
N PRO A 164 3.25 11.47 21.69
CA PRO A 164 4.59 11.08 22.13
C PRO A 164 4.53 10.00 23.21
N GLY A 165 5.26 8.89 23.00
CA GLY A 165 5.12 7.67 23.80
C GLY A 165 4.21 6.61 23.18
N PHE A 166 3.73 6.81 21.94
CA PHE A 166 2.88 5.84 21.24
C PHE A 166 3.47 4.43 21.15
N VAL A 167 4.79 4.31 20.97
CA VAL A 167 5.49 3.02 21.05
C VAL A 167 6.28 2.93 22.34
N ASP A 168 6.22 1.79 23.00
CA ASP A 168 7.11 1.47 24.11
C ASP A 168 8.38 0.81 23.59
N VAL A 169 9.52 1.22 24.15
CA VAL A 169 10.84 0.68 23.77
C VAL A 169 11.59 0.27 25.03
N ASP A 170 12.06 -0.98 25.05
CA ASP A 170 12.94 -1.53 26.08
C ASP A 170 14.05 -2.36 25.42
N GLY A 171 15.25 -1.79 25.34
CA GLY A 171 16.36 -2.42 24.62
C GLY A 171 16.07 -2.60 23.13
N ASP A 172 16.07 -3.85 22.67
CA ASP A 172 15.73 -4.24 21.30
C ASP A 172 14.24 -4.55 21.11
N ARG A 173 13.44 -4.49 22.17
CA ARG A 173 12.01 -4.76 22.15
C ARG A 173 11.23 -3.47 21.92
N ILE A 174 10.36 -3.48 20.93
CA ILE A 174 9.42 -2.38 20.64
C ILE A 174 8.00 -2.93 20.71
N VAL A 175 7.10 -2.24 21.41
CA VAL A 175 5.67 -2.57 21.46
C VAL A 175 4.89 -1.44 20.83
N SER A 176 4.14 -1.77 19.77
CA SER A 176 3.22 -0.84 19.14
C SER A 176 1.78 -1.28 19.43
N PRO A 177 0.96 -0.45 20.09
CA PRO A 177 -0.46 -0.71 20.21
C PRO A 177 -1.16 -0.60 18.85
N ASP A 178 -1.98 -1.60 18.50
CA ASP A 178 -2.87 -1.53 17.34
C ASP A 178 -4.21 -0.94 17.78
N SER A 179 -4.35 0.38 17.67
CA SER A 179 -5.62 1.08 17.85
C SER A 179 -6.49 0.96 16.60
N SER A 180 -7.80 1.18 16.73
CA SER A 180 -8.76 1.11 15.62
C SER A 180 -8.44 2.14 14.52
N GLY A 181 -7.69 1.72 13.49
CA GLY A 181 -7.35 2.54 12.32
C GLY A 181 -8.34 2.40 11.17
N ASN A 182 -7.89 2.66 9.93
CA ASN A 182 -8.68 2.52 8.70
C ASN A 182 -9.18 1.08 8.41
N SER A 183 -8.86 0.12 9.28
CA SER A 183 -9.35 -1.26 9.26
C SER A 183 -9.02 -2.04 7.98
N MET A 184 -8.03 -1.60 7.21
CA MET A 184 -7.62 -2.27 5.97
C MET A 184 -6.60 -3.41 6.18
N PHE A 185 -6.29 -3.80 7.42
CA PHE A 185 -5.47 -4.98 7.79
C PHE A 185 -4.07 -5.09 7.22
N CYS A 186 -3.60 -4.09 6.48
CA CYS A 186 -2.37 -4.23 5.71
C CYS A 186 -1.22 -4.75 6.60
N THR A 187 -0.98 -4.18 7.78
CA THR A 187 0.21 -4.54 8.59
C THR A 187 0.09 -5.83 9.40
N LEU A 188 -1.08 -6.15 9.96
CA LEU A 188 -1.21 -7.32 10.84
C LEU A 188 -1.20 -8.64 10.06
N GLY A 189 -1.83 -8.67 8.87
CA GLY A 189 -1.81 -9.86 8.02
C GLY A 189 -0.39 -10.24 7.60
N SER A 190 0.41 -9.27 7.19
CA SER A 190 1.81 -9.47 6.82
C SER A 190 2.66 -9.97 7.99
N VAL A 191 2.44 -9.43 9.19
CA VAL A 191 3.11 -9.91 10.42
C VAL A 191 2.71 -11.36 10.73
N GLU A 192 1.42 -11.71 10.65
CA GLU A 192 0.96 -13.07 10.90
C GLU A 192 1.46 -14.09 9.86
N ALA A 193 1.58 -13.67 8.60
CA ALA A 193 2.05 -14.54 7.52
C ALA A 193 3.57 -14.73 7.52
N HIS A 194 4.34 -13.67 7.82
CA HIS A 194 5.78 -13.66 7.58
C HIS A 194 6.64 -13.39 8.82
N GLY A 195 6.06 -12.87 9.89
CA GLY A 195 6.76 -12.56 11.15
C GLY A 195 7.88 -11.51 10.99
N ARG A 196 7.84 -10.69 9.92
CA ARG A 196 8.84 -9.66 9.61
C ARG A 196 8.21 -8.28 9.66
N VAL A 197 9.00 -7.29 10.08
CA VAL A 197 8.56 -5.89 10.11
C VAL A 197 9.70 -4.94 9.77
N GLY A 198 9.35 -3.82 9.13
CA GLY A 198 10.17 -2.63 9.02
C GLY A 198 9.44 -1.44 9.64
N LEU A 199 10.15 -0.65 10.45
CA LEU A 199 9.67 0.59 11.03
C LEU A 199 10.51 1.76 10.50
N LEU A 200 9.86 2.87 10.19
CA LEU A 200 10.50 4.14 9.89
C LEU A 200 9.98 5.19 10.87
N PHE A 201 10.87 5.68 11.74
CA PHE A 201 10.61 6.86 12.56
C PHE A 201 11.22 8.08 11.89
N VAL A 202 10.46 9.17 11.85
CA VAL A 202 10.88 10.42 11.20
C VAL A 202 10.76 11.54 12.23
N ASP A 203 11.88 12.22 12.50
CA ASP A 203 11.88 13.50 13.19
C ASP A 203 11.63 14.59 12.15
N PHE A 204 10.41 15.13 12.17
CA PHE A 204 10.00 16.16 11.22
C PHE A 204 10.61 17.53 11.50
N SER A 205 11.18 17.75 12.70
CA SER A 205 11.76 19.04 13.09
C SER A 205 13.15 19.26 12.49
N ASP A 206 13.97 18.21 12.44
CA ASP A 206 15.36 18.28 12.00
C ASP A 206 15.70 17.28 10.88
N GLY A 207 14.74 16.45 10.46
CA GLY A 207 14.86 15.54 9.32
C GLY A 207 15.58 14.23 9.63
N ARG A 208 15.87 13.93 10.90
CA ARG A 208 16.45 12.64 11.28
C ARG A 208 15.49 11.50 10.98
N THR A 209 16.02 10.38 10.55
CA THR A 209 15.24 9.15 10.39
C THR A 209 15.92 7.98 11.09
N LEU A 210 15.11 7.16 11.76
CA LEU A 210 15.55 5.88 12.29
C LEU A 210 14.77 4.76 11.59
N GLN A 211 15.49 3.92 10.87
CA GLN A 211 14.95 2.70 10.27
C GLN A 211 15.26 1.52 11.17
N VAL A 212 14.26 0.70 11.46
CA VAL A 212 14.41 -0.54 12.25
C VAL A 212 13.84 -1.69 11.45
N THR A 213 14.58 -2.80 11.38
CA THR A 213 14.08 -4.06 10.80
C THR A 213 14.19 -5.15 11.84
N GLY A 214 13.22 -6.07 11.83
CA GLY A 214 13.21 -7.16 12.80
C GLY A 214 12.06 -8.13 12.61
N ARG A 215 11.74 -8.82 13.69
CA ARG A 215 10.62 -9.76 13.76
C ARG A 215 9.46 -9.19 14.55
N ALA A 216 8.25 -9.60 14.19
CA ALA A 216 7.06 -9.13 14.87
C ALA A 216 6.06 -10.26 15.13
N ASP A 217 5.33 -10.13 16.24
CA ASP A 217 4.24 -11.02 16.65
C ASP A 217 3.00 -10.21 17.04
N VAL A 218 1.82 -10.73 16.70
CA VAL A 218 0.54 -10.13 17.09
C VAL A 218 0.06 -10.72 18.42
N VAL A 219 0.07 -9.91 19.47
CA VAL A 219 -0.34 -10.28 20.82
C VAL A 219 -1.82 -9.96 21.05
N ARG A 220 -2.53 -10.97 21.55
CA ARG A 220 -3.97 -10.94 21.86
C ARG A 220 -4.28 -11.16 23.35
N ASP A 221 -3.25 -11.09 24.20
CA ASP A 221 -3.39 -11.24 25.64
C ASP A 221 -4.11 -10.03 26.25
N GLU A 222 -5.28 -10.26 26.84
CA GLU A 222 -6.15 -9.20 27.36
C GLU A 222 -5.50 -8.41 28.51
N ALA A 223 -4.73 -9.07 29.38
CA ALA A 223 -4.10 -8.42 30.52
C ALA A 223 -2.97 -7.48 30.08
N ARG A 224 -2.31 -7.82 28.97
CA ARG A 224 -1.29 -6.97 28.34
C ARG A 224 -1.92 -5.84 27.55
N ILE A 225 -2.95 -6.12 26.76
CA ILE A 225 -3.68 -5.11 25.98
C ILE A 225 -4.27 -4.04 26.90
N ALA A 226 -4.83 -4.43 28.06
CA ALA A 226 -5.42 -3.50 29.03
C ALA A 226 -4.44 -2.44 29.59
N GLN A 227 -3.12 -2.60 29.37
CA GLN A 227 -2.10 -1.62 29.74
C GLN A 227 -2.00 -0.46 28.74
N TYR A 228 -2.59 -0.62 27.56
CA TYR A 228 -2.56 0.35 26.46
C TYR A 228 -3.97 0.85 26.15
N GLU A 229 -4.24 2.12 26.45
CA GLU A 229 -5.54 2.72 26.20
C GLU A 229 -5.89 2.67 24.70
N GLY A 230 -7.11 2.24 24.36
CA GLY A 230 -7.59 2.18 22.98
C GLY A 230 -7.01 1.06 22.10
N ALA A 231 -6.08 0.25 22.61
CA ALA A 231 -5.49 -0.86 21.86
C ALA A 231 -6.48 -2.03 21.72
N GLU A 232 -6.63 -2.58 20.51
CA GLU A 232 -7.37 -3.83 20.29
C GLU A 232 -6.44 -5.06 20.37
N ARG A 233 -5.17 -4.88 20.00
CA ARG A 233 -4.09 -5.87 19.94
C ARG A 233 -2.76 -5.15 20.17
N LEU A 234 -1.68 -5.89 20.41
CA LEU A 234 -0.32 -5.34 20.39
C LEU A 234 0.49 -5.98 19.26
N VAL A 235 1.39 -5.22 18.67
CA VAL A 235 2.45 -5.73 17.79
C VAL A 235 3.76 -5.66 18.58
N GLU A 236 4.30 -6.82 18.92
CA GLU A 236 5.59 -6.91 19.61
C GLU A 236 6.69 -7.16 18.62
N ILE A 237 7.72 -6.35 18.69
CA ILE A 237 8.77 -6.30 17.69
C ILE A 237 10.11 -6.53 18.40
N THR A 238 10.90 -7.45 17.87
CA THR A 238 12.31 -7.62 18.25
C THR A 238 13.17 -7.03 17.14
N ALA A 239 13.84 -5.91 17.43
CA ALA A 239 14.71 -5.22 16.50
C ALA A 239 15.98 -6.06 16.25
N GLU A 240 16.23 -6.38 14.97
CA GLU A 240 17.45 -7.11 14.56
C GLU A 240 18.52 -6.16 14.03
N ARG A 241 18.11 -5.08 13.33
CA ARG A 241 19.02 -4.07 12.78
C ARG A 241 18.39 -2.69 12.80
N SER A 242 19.21 -1.66 12.99
CA SER A 242 18.81 -0.27 12.86
C SER A 242 19.80 0.53 12.02
N VAL A 243 19.28 1.57 11.36
CA VAL A 243 20.06 2.58 10.65
C VAL A 243 19.50 3.95 11.02
N GLU A 244 20.34 4.81 11.58
CA GLU A 244 20.03 6.20 11.85
C GLU A 244 20.69 7.09 10.80
N LEU A 245 19.93 8.03 10.25
CA LEU A 245 20.42 9.03 9.31
C LEU A 245 20.09 10.42 9.83
N THR A 246 21.11 11.28 9.92
CA THR A 246 20.93 12.63 10.49
C THR A 246 20.15 13.59 9.60
N ASP A 247 20.12 13.33 8.29
CA ASP A 247 19.38 14.12 7.27
C ASP A 247 18.57 13.19 6.35
N GLY A 248 17.95 12.15 6.93
CA GLY A 248 17.25 11.11 6.17
C GLY A 248 15.95 11.59 5.48
N ASN A 249 15.31 12.61 6.04
CA ASN A 249 14.16 13.30 5.43
C ASN A 249 14.59 14.74 5.10
N PRO A 250 14.43 15.23 3.85
CA PRO A 250 14.77 16.60 3.47
C PRO A 250 13.70 17.64 3.88
N LEU A 251 12.51 17.18 4.27
CA LEU A 251 11.41 18.06 4.66
C LEU A 251 11.55 18.45 6.13
N ARG A 252 11.19 19.69 6.46
CA ARG A 252 11.19 20.24 7.82
C ARG A 252 9.82 20.85 8.08
N TRP A 253 9.22 20.46 9.20
CA TRP A 253 7.89 20.89 9.59
C TRP A 253 7.86 21.35 11.05
N SER A 254 7.04 22.36 11.32
CA SER A 254 6.61 22.71 12.66
C SER A 254 5.31 21.98 12.98
N LEU A 255 5.18 21.50 14.23
CA LEU A 255 3.90 21.01 14.71
C LEU A 255 2.97 22.22 14.93
N GLU A 256 1.93 22.33 14.11
CA GLU A 256 0.90 23.36 14.25
C GLU A 256 -0.19 22.89 15.23
N GLU A 257 -0.91 21.84 14.87
CA GLU A 257 -1.94 21.22 15.69
C GLU A 257 -1.88 19.69 15.57
N ARG A 258 -2.32 19.00 16.63
CA ARG A 258 -2.45 17.53 16.59
C ARG A 258 -3.73 17.15 15.87
N SER A 259 -3.68 16.03 15.14
CA SER A 259 -4.87 15.48 14.51
C SER A 259 -5.95 15.18 15.55
N PRO A 260 -7.22 15.56 15.32
CA PRO A 260 -8.33 15.14 16.20
C PRO A 260 -8.61 13.64 16.11
N PHE A 261 -7.95 12.94 15.19
CA PHE A 261 -8.02 11.50 14.99
C PHE A 261 -6.81 10.75 15.54
N ASN A 262 -5.97 11.40 16.37
CA ASN A 262 -4.93 10.68 17.11
C ASN A 262 -5.61 9.66 18.04
N PRO A 263 -5.15 8.39 18.07
CA PRO A 263 -5.69 7.39 18.98
C PRO A 263 -5.44 7.75 20.45
#